data_AF-A0A2E7BFT7-F1
#
_entry.id   AF-A0A2E7BFT7-F1
#
_cell.length_a   1.000
_cell.length_b   1.000
_cell.length_c   1.000
_cell.angle_alpha   90.00
_cell.angle_beta   90.00
_cell.angle_gamma   90.00
#
_symmetry.space_group_name_H-M   'P 1'
#
loop_
_entity.id
_entity.type
_entity.pdbx_description
1 polymer ?
#
loop_
_entity_poly.entity_id
_entity_poly.type
_entity_poly.pdbx_seq_one_letter_code
_entity_poly.pdbx_strand_id
1 'polypeptide(L)'
;MGLNATFSINGNPPGIKASVPAGGPVVATLDSIAGVKVTSWRISTTDETTAPGDYALAVSGSVGEQCDTVALIAGTAAILEATVTDGVQTDVKTAKFFVPAPSGFEVGCAGEQLESDPVFGTTGLVNNIIRTGGGGPPVGPAGPTCLSGAYPDPLVIGAQETSGPDVLTFANIVDGAALVRTGLTIAGIPTPANQLGGTWANPTVVGITETSGPSALGIGAIADGDMLLRSGPTVIGQAPSNHLSNSWSSTDVVGLLDLSGTSLTYGIINDGDELVRSGVTVVGVARNIYGTERVYAEALPFSTTTSNVFVLKLSLTHAAVDPGSYQLRWSYSWNHNSTGNDFNAQIQNGSGTVLMDHFEEPKDAGGGGPGGTNQIMREAGFIELNYGAVTADTFSLSFRSSVAGVLSGMGDARLEFVRVA
;
A
#
# COMPACT_ATOMS: atom_id res chain seq x y z
N MET A 1 -57.57 -29.33 0.86
CA MET A 1 -57.15 -28.53 2.02
C MET A 1 -55.64 -28.66 2.09
N GLY A 2 -54.89 -27.56 2.17
CA GLY A 2 -53.43 -27.64 2.28
C GLY A 2 -53.03 -28.22 3.64
N LEU A 3 -51.90 -28.93 3.70
CA LEU A 3 -51.25 -29.27 4.95
C LEU A 3 -50.88 -27.95 5.65
N ASN A 4 -51.43 -27.71 6.83
CA ASN A 4 -51.02 -26.62 7.71
C ASN A 4 -50.69 -27.20 9.07
N ALA A 5 -49.64 -28.01 9.10
CA ALA A 5 -49.17 -28.62 10.33
C ALA A 5 -48.38 -27.58 11.13
N THR A 6 -48.66 -27.47 12.41
CA THR A 6 -47.83 -26.77 13.40
C THR A 6 -47.74 -27.67 14.61
N PHE A 7 -46.71 -27.50 15.44
CA PHE A 7 -46.58 -28.27 16.68
C PHE A 7 -46.08 -27.40 17.82
N SER A 8 -46.51 -27.79 19.02
CA SER A 8 -46.16 -27.17 20.29
C SER A 8 -45.18 -28.05 21.05
N ILE A 9 -44.25 -27.45 21.79
CA ILE A 9 -43.37 -28.17 22.74
C ILE A 9 -43.80 -27.81 24.17
N ASN A 10 -44.13 -28.82 24.97
CA ASN A 10 -44.61 -28.67 26.35
C ASN A 10 -45.79 -27.69 26.48
N GLY A 11 -46.66 -27.66 25.46
CA GLY A 11 -47.83 -26.77 25.39
C GLY A 11 -47.52 -25.30 25.04
N ASN A 12 -46.27 -24.96 24.72
CA ASN A 12 -45.93 -23.62 24.23
C ASN A 12 -46.47 -23.41 22.81
N PRO A 13 -46.94 -22.20 22.44
CA PRO A 13 -47.43 -21.93 21.09
C PRO A 13 -46.39 -22.29 20.00
N PRO A 14 -46.82 -22.73 18.81
CA PRO A 14 -45.92 -23.04 17.71
C PRO A 14 -44.95 -21.90 17.39
N GLY A 15 -43.70 -22.25 17.13
CA GLY A 15 -42.64 -21.29 16.83
C GLY A 15 -42.02 -20.61 18.05
N ILE A 16 -42.52 -20.87 19.26
CA ILE A 16 -41.91 -20.41 20.51
C ILE A 16 -40.94 -21.47 21.02
N LYS A 17 -39.73 -21.03 21.37
CA LYS A 17 -38.69 -21.86 22.00
C LYS A 17 -39.11 -22.32 23.40
N ALA A 18 -38.78 -23.54 23.77
CA ALA A 18 -39.09 -24.11 25.08
C ALA A 18 -37.86 -24.16 25.99
N SER A 19 -37.91 -23.51 27.14
CA SER A 19 -36.92 -23.71 28.21
C SER A 19 -37.33 -24.92 29.05
N VAL A 20 -36.44 -25.90 29.18
CA VAL A 20 -36.71 -27.18 29.84
C VAL A 20 -35.64 -27.44 30.90
N PRO A 21 -35.97 -27.93 32.11
CA PRO A 21 -34.96 -28.27 33.10
C PRO A 21 -34.07 -29.43 32.62
N ALA A 22 -32.84 -29.51 33.14
CA ALA A 22 -31.92 -30.61 32.83
C ALA A 22 -32.54 -31.96 33.20
N GLY A 23 -32.49 -32.95 32.30
CA GLY A 23 -33.18 -34.23 32.45
C GLY A 23 -34.71 -34.14 32.39
N GLY A 24 -35.27 -32.98 32.07
CA GLY A 24 -36.71 -32.75 32.00
C GLY A 24 -37.37 -33.32 30.73
N PRO A 25 -38.68 -33.60 30.78
CA PRO A 25 -39.39 -34.11 29.61
C PRO A 25 -39.57 -33.02 28.55
N VAL A 26 -39.44 -33.42 27.29
CA VAL A 26 -39.73 -32.61 26.10
C VAL A 26 -40.82 -33.34 25.31
N VAL A 27 -42.04 -32.82 25.34
CA VAL A 27 -43.21 -33.40 24.66
C VAL A 27 -43.62 -32.48 23.53
N ALA A 28 -43.49 -32.95 22.29
CA ALA A 28 -43.93 -32.24 21.10
C ALA A 28 -45.24 -32.84 20.56
N THR A 29 -46.22 -32.01 20.21
CA THR A 29 -47.52 -32.48 19.72
C THR A 29 -47.99 -31.63 18.54
N LEU A 30 -48.45 -32.27 17.45
CA LEU A 30 -49.09 -31.57 16.35
C LEU A 30 -50.38 -30.91 16.83
N ASP A 31 -50.55 -29.62 16.54
CA ASP A 31 -51.74 -28.86 16.94
C ASP A 31 -52.99 -29.25 16.13
N SER A 32 -52.79 -29.84 14.94
CA SER A 32 -53.85 -30.41 14.12
C SER A 32 -53.36 -31.61 13.31
N ILE A 33 -54.16 -32.67 13.27
CA ILE A 33 -53.94 -33.87 12.44
C ILE A 33 -54.84 -33.90 11.20
N ALA A 34 -55.60 -32.83 10.94
CA ALA A 34 -56.55 -32.80 9.82
C ALA A 34 -55.80 -32.92 8.48
N GLY A 35 -56.05 -34.02 7.76
CA GLY A 35 -55.38 -34.32 6.48
C GLY A 35 -53.99 -34.92 6.60
N VAL A 36 -53.47 -35.12 7.82
CA VAL A 36 -52.17 -35.77 8.05
C VAL A 36 -52.33 -37.30 7.92
N LYS A 37 -51.42 -37.94 7.19
CA LYS A 37 -51.33 -39.41 7.12
C LYS A 37 -50.19 -39.98 7.94
N VAL A 38 -49.03 -39.34 7.87
CA VAL A 38 -47.80 -39.80 8.54
C VAL A 38 -47.00 -38.58 8.98
N THR A 39 -46.43 -38.69 10.18
CA THR A 39 -45.45 -37.76 10.75
C THR A 39 -44.17 -38.50 11.09
N SER A 40 -43.03 -37.93 10.75
CA SER A 40 -41.73 -38.37 11.24
C SER A 40 -41.01 -37.25 11.98
N TRP A 41 -40.22 -37.63 12.99
CA TRP A 41 -39.53 -36.70 13.88
C TRP A 41 -38.02 -36.95 13.87
N ARG A 42 -37.24 -35.87 13.96
CA ARG A 42 -35.78 -35.95 14.16
C ARG A 42 -35.26 -34.72 14.89
N ILE A 43 -34.06 -34.83 15.48
CA ILE A 43 -33.26 -33.67 15.86
C ILE A 43 -32.47 -33.22 14.62
N SER A 44 -32.66 -31.98 14.18
CA SER A 44 -31.99 -31.46 12.98
C SER A 44 -30.60 -30.89 13.27
N THR A 45 -30.44 -30.22 14.42
CA THR A 45 -29.17 -29.69 14.92
C THR A 45 -29.20 -29.57 16.44
N THR A 46 -28.03 -29.49 17.05
CA THR A 46 -27.78 -29.42 18.50
C THR A 46 -26.77 -28.32 18.81
N ASP A 47 -26.52 -28.03 20.08
CA ASP A 47 -25.37 -27.23 20.53
C ASP A 47 -24.01 -27.88 20.17
N GLU A 48 -22.89 -27.19 20.40
CA GLU A 48 -21.55 -27.66 20.04
C GLU A 48 -21.02 -28.83 20.91
N THR A 49 -21.74 -29.20 21.98
CA THR A 49 -21.31 -30.23 22.93
C THR A 49 -22.11 -31.54 22.84
N THR A 50 -23.20 -31.56 22.07
CA THR A 50 -24.07 -32.72 21.89
C THR A 50 -24.31 -33.02 20.41
N ALA A 51 -24.81 -34.22 20.11
CA ALA A 51 -25.15 -34.65 18.76
C ALA A 51 -26.63 -35.08 18.69
N PRO A 52 -27.26 -35.05 17.49
CA PRO A 52 -28.64 -35.49 17.31
C PRO A 52 -28.96 -36.89 17.87
N GLY A 53 -27.99 -37.81 17.83
CA GLY A 53 -28.14 -39.17 18.34
C GLY A 53 -28.20 -39.29 19.87
N ASP A 54 -27.87 -38.23 20.60
CA ASP A 54 -27.90 -38.22 22.08
C ASP A 54 -29.34 -38.10 22.61
N TYR A 55 -30.29 -37.68 21.76
CA TYR A 55 -31.70 -37.51 22.12
C TYR A 55 -32.52 -38.71 21.63
N ALA A 56 -32.93 -39.58 22.55
CA ALA A 56 -33.84 -40.68 22.24
C ALA A 56 -35.25 -40.14 21.98
N LEU A 57 -35.77 -40.33 20.76
CA LEU A 57 -37.12 -39.91 20.38
C LEU A 57 -38.10 -41.08 20.46
N ALA A 58 -39.18 -40.93 21.22
CA ALA A 58 -40.30 -41.86 21.27
C ALA A 58 -41.51 -41.23 20.56
N VAL A 59 -41.97 -41.84 19.46
CA VAL A 59 -43.10 -41.35 18.66
C VAL A 59 -44.36 -42.12 19.00
N SER A 60 -45.48 -41.43 19.16
CA SER A 60 -46.79 -42.03 19.47
C SER A 60 -47.93 -41.30 18.75
N GLY A 61 -49.14 -41.85 18.86
CA GLY A 61 -50.34 -41.33 18.20
C GLY A 61 -50.76 -42.10 16.94
N SER A 62 -51.94 -41.78 16.43
CA SER A 62 -52.58 -42.43 15.28
C SER A 62 -51.85 -42.20 13.95
N VAL A 63 -51.20 -41.05 13.80
CA VAL A 63 -50.41 -40.62 12.62
C VAL A 63 -48.99 -40.21 13.01
N GLY A 64 -48.56 -40.54 14.24
CA GLY A 64 -47.28 -40.10 14.80
C GLY A 64 -47.31 -38.65 15.29
N GLU A 65 -48.47 -38.14 15.69
CA GLU A 65 -48.70 -36.74 16.05
C GLU A 65 -47.99 -36.28 17.33
N GLN A 66 -47.43 -37.19 18.12
CA GLN A 66 -46.69 -36.86 19.34
C GLN A 66 -45.27 -37.44 19.31
N CYS A 67 -44.29 -36.66 19.78
CA CYS A 67 -42.91 -37.08 19.99
C CYS A 67 -42.42 -36.67 21.39
N ASP A 68 -41.96 -37.65 22.16
CA ASP A 68 -41.40 -37.46 23.49
C ASP A 68 -39.88 -37.66 23.45
N THR A 69 -39.13 -36.80 24.14
CA THR A 69 -37.71 -36.97 24.44
C THR A 69 -37.36 -36.39 25.81
N VAL A 70 -36.09 -36.49 26.21
CA VAL A 70 -35.58 -35.99 27.49
C VAL A 70 -34.49 -34.98 27.19
N ALA A 71 -34.59 -33.79 27.78
CA ALA A 71 -33.54 -32.79 27.69
C ALA A 71 -32.28 -33.28 28.42
N LEU A 72 -31.10 -32.97 27.88
CA LEU A 72 -29.83 -33.42 28.44
C LEU A 72 -29.43 -32.57 29.66
N ILE A 73 -28.15 -32.24 29.78
CA ILE A 73 -27.60 -31.50 30.92
C ILE A 73 -27.79 -29.98 30.77
N ALA A 74 -27.53 -29.22 31.83
CA ALA A 74 -27.51 -27.75 31.75
C ALA A 74 -26.49 -27.28 30.70
N GLY A 75 -26.89 -26.31 29.87
CA GLY A 75 -26.01 -25.80 28.81
C GLY A 75 -26.17 -26.49 27.45
N THR A 76 -27.21 -27.31 27.23
CA THR A 76 -27.48 -27.97 25.94
C THR A 76 -28.72 -27.41 25.24
N ALA A 77 -28.80 -27.55 23.92
CA ALA A 77 -29.95 -27.16 23.12
C ALA A 77 -30.13 -28.06 21.89
N ALA A 78 -31.36 -28.19 21.40
CA ALA A 78 -31.66 -28.92 20.17
C ALA A 78 -32.83 -28.30 19.39
N ILE A 79 -32.80 -28.48 18.07
CA ILE A 79 -33.91 -28.16 17.18
C ILE A 79 -34.62 -29.47 16.81
N LEU A 80 -35.86 -29.60 17.26
CA LEU A 80 -36.74 -30.69 16.89
C LEU A 80 -37.44 -30.37 15.57
N GLU A 81 -37.46 -31.32 14.64
CA GLU A 81 -38.07 -31.20 13.33
C GLU A 81 -39.18 -32.25 13.15
N ALA A 82 -40.36 -31.79 12.71
CA ALA A 82 -41.48 -32.63 12.32
C ALA A 82 -41.64 -32.56 10.79
N THR A 83 -41.58 -33.72 10.12
CA THR A 83 -41.94 -33.85 8.70
C THR A 83 -43.32 -34.49 8.60
N VAL A 84 -44.29 -33.78 8.03
CA VAL A 84 -45.69 -34.17 7.96
C VAL A 84 -46.11 -34.35 6.52
N THR A 85 -46.84 -35.43 6.19
CA THR A 85 -47.33 -35.68 4.82
C THR A 85 -48.80 -36.13 4.79
N ASP A 86 -49.53 -35.71 3.75
CA ASP A 86 -50.87 -36.21 3.38
C ASP A 86 -50.81 -37.31 2.30
N GLY A 87 -49.60 -37.74 1.92
CA GLY A 87 -49.31 -38.66 0.82
C GLY A 87 -49.14 -38.01 -0.55
N VAL A 88 -49.32 -36.69 -0.67
CA VAL A 88 -49.09 -35.90 -1.89
C VAL A 88 -48.16 -34.72 -1.61
N GLN A 89 -48.43 -33.97 -0.54
CA GLN A 89 -47.64 -32.84 -0.05
C GLN A 89 -46.83 -33.25 1.18
N THR A 90 -45.73 -32.53 1.41
CA THR A 90 -44.88 -32.67 2.58
C THR A 90 -44.59 -31.28 3.15
N ASP A 91 -44.78 -31.12 4.45
CA ASP A 91 -44.46 -29.90 5.19
C ASP A 91 -43.45 -30.22 6.30
N VAL A 92 -42.54 -29.29 6.54
CA VAL A 92 -41.47 -29.43 7.55
C VAL A 92 -41.59 -28.27 8.52
N LYS A 93 -41.68 -28.59 9.81
CA LYS A 93 -41.72 -27.60 10.90
C LYS A 93 -40.61 -27.86 11.87
N THR A 94 -40.09 -26.79 12.48
CA THR A 94 -39.04 -26.86 13.49
C THR A 94 -39.44 -26.07 14.73
N ALA A 95 -38.97 -26.53 15.89
CA ALA A 95 -39.04 -25.78 17.13
C ALA A 95 -37.82 -26.09 18.00
N LYS A 96 -37.33 -25.09 18.72
CA LYS A 96 -36.17 -25.19 19.60
C LYS A 96 -36.60 -25.52 21.02
N PHE A 97 -35.83 -26.38 21.68
CA PHE A 97 -35.83 -26.47 23.14
C PHE A 97 -34.39 -26.37 23.67
N PHE A 98 -34.24 -25.84 24.87
CA PHE A 98 -32.93 -25.66 25.50
C PHE A 98 -33.00 -25.87 27.01
N VAL A 99 -31.88 -26.30 27.58
CA VAL A 99 -31.66 -26.32 29.02
C VAL A 99 -30.83 -25.10 29.39
N PRO A 100 -31.35 -24.16 30.20
CA PRO A 100 -30.57 -22.99 30.61
C PRO A 100 -29.21 -23.41 31.15
N ALA A 101 -28.18 -22.65 30.80
CA ALA A 101 -26.87 -22.80 31.41
C ALA A 101 -26.98 -22.60 32.93
N PRO A 102 -26.00 -23.03 33.75
CA PRO A 102 -26.02 -22.81 35.20
C PRO A 102 -26.19 -21.33 35.61
N SER A 103 -25.84 -20.40 34.72
CA SER A 103 -26.02 -18.96 34.87
C SER A 103 -27.41 -18.44 34.49
N GLY A 104 -28.34 -19.33 34.11
CA GLY A 104 -29.73 -19.03 33.77
C GLY A 104 -29.97 -18.60 32.31
N PHE A 105 -28.92 -18.55 31.47
CA PHE A 105 -29.02 -18.09 30.09
C PHE A 105 -29.38 -19.20 29.11
N GLU A 106 -29.96 -18.80 27.97
CA GLU A 106 -30.23 -19.68 26.83
C GLU A 106 -28.94 -20.17 26.16
N VAL A 107 -29.06 -21.32 25.50
CA VAL A 107 -28.02 -21.99 24.72
C VAL A 107 -28.45 -22.03 23.25
N GLY A 108 -27.55 -21.66 22.34
CA GLY A 108 -27.77 -21.76 20.89
C GLY A 108 -27.53 -23.17 20.35
N CYS A 109 -28.15 -23.49 19.22
CA CYS A 109 -27.74 -24.63 18.40
C CYS A 109 -26.74 -24.21 17.33
N ALA A 110 -25.91 -25.15 16.87
CA ALA A 110 -24.96 -24.94 15.81
C ALA A 110 -25.67 -24.42 14.54
N GLY A 111 -25.16 -23.32 14.00
CA GLY A 111 -25.69 -22.66 12.81
C GLY A 111 -26.79 -21.63 13.08
N GLU A 112 -27.28 -21.48 14.31
CA GLU A 112 -28.13 -20.35 14.64
C GLU A 112 -27.27 -19.05 14.67
N GLN A 113 -27.78 -17.95 14.11
CA GLN A 113 -27.11 -16.63 14.12
C GLN A 113 -27.79 -15.59 15.02
N LEU A 114 -29.07 -15.80 15.36
CA LEU A 114 -29.90 -14.87 16.12
C LEU A 114 -30.67 -15.60 17.22
N GLU A 115 -30.77 -14.96 18.39
CA GLU A 115 -31.60 -15.37 19.50
C GLU A 115 -32.92 -14.58 19.45
N SER A 116 -34.04 -15.25 19.65
CA SER A 116 -35.35 -14.58 19.75
C SER A 116 -35.56 -14.06 21.18
N ASP A 117 -35.51 -12.75 21.40
CA ASP A 117 -35.78 -12.11 22.69
C ASP A 117 -37.18 -11.45 22.70
N PRO A 118 -38.05 -11.76 23.69
CA PRO A 118 -39.41 -11.23 23.74
C PRO A 118 -39.50 -9.72 24.04
N VAL A 119 -38.43 -9.09 24.50
CA VAL A 119 -38.34 -7.67 24.86
C VAL A 119 -37.65 -6.84 23.77
N PHE A 120 -36.59 -7.38 23.15
CA PHE A 120 -35.69 -6.66 22.25
C PHE A 120 -35.74 -7.15 20.78
N GLY A 121 -36.52 -8.18 20.46
CA GLY A 121 -36.61 -8.76 19.12
C GLY A 121 -35.50 -9.78 18.86
N THR A 122 -34.96 -9.85 17.63
CA THR A 122 -33.84 -10.75 17.34
C THR A 122 -32.51 -10.11 17.73
N THR A 123 -31.81 -10.67 18.72
CA THR A 123 -30.44 -10.25 19.07
C THR A 123 -29.43 -11.25 18.51
N GLY A 124 -28.21 -10.82 18.19
CA GLY A 124 -27.15 -11.75 17.74
C GLY A 124 -26.89 -12.84 18.79
N LEU A 125 -26.74 -14.09 18.37
CA LEU A 125 -26.33 -15.16 19.29
C LEU A 125 -24.93 -14.88 19.78
N VAL A 126 -24.81 -14.46 21.04
CA VAL A 126 -23.52 -14.30 21.70
C VAL A 126 -23.04 -15.70 22.05
N ASN A 127 -22.47 -16.39 21.07
CA ASN A 127 -21.89 -17.71 21.24
C ASN A 127 -20.80 -17.64 22.34
N ASN A 128 -20.82 -18.64 23.22
CA ASN A 128 -20.28 -18.67 24.57
C ASN A 128 -18.74 -18.60 24.67
N ILE A 129 -18.00 -18.54 23.54
CA ILE A 129 -16.54 -18.34 23.54
C ILE A 129 -16.13 -17.07 24.31
N ILE A 130 -16.97 -16.03 24.30
CA ILE A 130 -16.72 -14.79 25.07
C ILE A 130 -17.08 -14.95 26.56
N ARG A 131 -17.95 -15.90 26.94
CA ARG A 131 -18.48 -16.05 28.31
C ARG A 131 -17.85 -17.17 29.15
N THR A 132 -17.36 -18.26 28.57
CA THR A 132 -16.62 -19.30 29.32
C THR A 132 -15.10 -19.26 29.10
N GLY A 133 -14.64 -18.57 28.05
CA GLY A 133 -13.21 -18.36 27.77
C GLY A 133 -12.53 -17.25 28.57
N GLY A 134 -13.19 -16.68 29.59
CA GLY A 134 -12.54 -15.86 30.60
C GLY A 134 -11.56 -14.83 30.04
N GLY A 135 -12.08 -13.72 29.49
CA GLY A 135 -11.35 -12.46 29.52
C GLY A 135 -11.20 -11.88 30.94
N GLY A 136 -11.24 -12.72 31.98
CA GLY A 136 -10.65 -12.36 33.25
C GLY A 136 -9.14 -12.26 33.04
N PRO A 137 -8.42 -11.40 33.79
CA PRO A 137 -6.98 -11.38 33.72
C PRO A 137 -6.50 -12.83 33.89
N PRO A 138 -5.57 -13.32 33.04
CA PRO A 138 -5.04 -14.66 33.18
C PRO A 138 -4.67 -14.91 34.65
N VAL A 139 -4.86 -16.11 35.17
CA VAL A 139 -4.47 -16.45 36.55
C VAL A 139 -3.37 -17.50 36.47
N GLY A 140 -2.27 -17.27 37.19
CA GLY A 140 -1.10 -18.15 37.15
C GLY A 140 0.19 -17.41 36.78
N PRO A 141 1.28 -18.16 36.52
CA PRO A 141 2.57 -17.60 36.16
C PRO A 141 2.45 -16.74 34.90
N ALA A 142 2.99 -15.54 34.94
CA ALA A 142 3.12 -14.73 33.74
C ALA A 142 4.11 -15.44 32.78
N GLY A 143 3.77 -15.50 31.49
CA GLY A 143 4.51 -16.31 30.51
C GLY A 143 6.02 -16.03 30.55
N PRO A 144 6.87 -17.05 30.35
CA PRO A 144 8.28 -17.05 30.80
C PRO A 144 9.21 -16.10 30.04
N THR A 145 8.72 -15.39 29.01
CA THR A 145 9.58 -14.65 28.09
C THR A 145 9.66 -13.15 28.40
N CYS A 146 8.51 -12.46 28.48
CA CYS A 146 8.49 -11.00 28.65
C CYS A 146 7.88 -10.54 29.97
N LEU A 147 7.32 -11.47 30.74
CA LEU A 147 6.67 -11.19 32.02
C LEU A 147 7.28 -12.07 33.10
N SER A 148 7.32 -11.57 34.33
CA SER A 148 7.66 -12.35 35.52
C SER A 148 6.62 -12.14 36.61
N GLY A 149 6.63 -13.02 37.61
CA GLY A 149 5.62 -13.02 38.67
C GLY A 149 4.34 -13.73 38.27
N ALA A 150 3.24 -13.32 38.90
CA ALA A 150 1.92 -13.87 38.65
C ALA A 150 0.95 -12.76 38.30
N TYR A 151 -0.01 -13.08 37.44
CA TYR A 151 -1.12 -12.19 37.18
C TYR A 151 -2.02 -12.02 38.43
N PRO A 152 -2.76 -10.90 38.57
CA PRO A 152 -3.02 -9.87 37.54
C PRO A 152 -1.92 -8.84 37.34
N ASP A 153 -0.90 -8.79 38.21
CA ASP A 153 0.13 -7.75 38.23
C ASP A 153 1.53 -8.31 37.89
N PRO A 154 1.75 -8.82 36.66
CA PRO A 154 3.07 -9.28 36.26
C PRO A 154 4.05 -8.12 36.13
N LEU A 155 5.32 -8.35 36.46
CA LEU A 155 6.39 -7.43 36.15
C LEU A 155 6.83 -7.64 34.69
N VAL A 156 6.80 -6.58 33.89
CA VAL A 156 7.37 -6.60 32.53
C VAL A 156 8.88 -6.63 32.64
N ILE A 157 9.51 -7.72 32.20
CA ILE A 157 10.97 -7.92 32.26
C ILE A 157 11.62 -7.88 30.87
N GLY A 158 10.83 -7.72 29.82
CA GLY A 158 11.32 -7.67 28.47
C GLY A 158 10.25 -7.35 27.43
N ALA A 159 10.69 -7.29 26.17
CA ALA A 159 9.83 -7.10 25.00
C ALA A 159 10.24 -8.06 23.88
N GLN A 160 9.29 -8.53 23.07
CA GLN A 160 9.55 -9.38 21.91
C GLN A 160 9.36 -8.58 20.63
N GLU A 161 10.34 -8.64 19.73
CA GLU A 161 10.25 -8.00 18.41
C GLU A 161 9.54 -8.91 17.41
N THR A 162 8.70 -8.35 16.56
CA THR A 162 7.85 -9.10 15.61
C THR A 162 8.63 -9.71 14.44
N SER A 163 9.86 -9.25 14.22
CA SER A 163 10.70 -9.63 13.07
C SER A 163 12.08 -10.17 13.47
N GLY A 164 12.16 -10.94 14.56
CA GLY A 164 13.38 -11.62 14.99
C GLY A 164 13.12 -12.72 16.02
N PRO A 165 14.08 -13.65 16.24
CA PRO A 165 13.96 -14.69 17.27
C PRO A 165 14.17 -14.19 18.71
N ASP A 166 14.37 -12.88 18.90
CA ASP A 166 15.01 -12.35 20.10
C ASP A 166 14.02 -11.73 21.10
N VAL A 167 14.12 -12.18 22.34
CA VAL A 167 13.52 -11.54 23.51
C VAL A 167 14.50 -10.49 24.03
N LEU A 168 14.09 -9.22 24.02
CA LEU A 168 14.85 -8.14 24.61
C LEU A 168 14.60 -8.10 26.12
N THR A 169 15.68 -8.18 26.89
CA THR A 169 15.62 -8.10 28.36
C THR A 169 15.73 -6.64 28.81
N PHE A 170 14.91 -6.23 29.78
CA PHE A 170 15.05 -4.93 30.42
C PHE A 170 16.06 -5.01 31.56
N ALA A 171 17.09 -4.16 31.54
CA ALA A 171 17.97 -3.96 32.69
C ALA A 171 17.35 -2.96 33.69
N ASN A 172 18.14 -2.47 34.66
CA ASN A 172 17.68 -1.43 35.57
C ASN A 172 17.38 -0.13 34.77
N ILE A 173 16.11 0.22 34.64
CA ILE A 173 15.64 1.47 34.04
C ILE A 173 15.15 2.34 35.19
N VAL A 174 15.89 3.40 35.48
CA VAL A 174 15.48 4.42 36.46
C VAL A 174 14.64 5.50 35.79
N ASP A 175 13.80 6.17 36.57
CA ASP A 175 13.00 7.29 36.07
C ASP A 175 13.88 8.36 35.40
N GLY A 176 13.45 8.80 34.21
CA GLY A 176 14.18 9.78 33.40
C GLY A 176 15.33 9.22 32.57
N ALA A 177 15.57 7.90 32.57
CA ALA A 177 16.57 7.29 31.68
C ALA A 177 16.13 7.29 30.21
N ALA A 178 17.09 7.46 29.30
CA ALA A 178 16.88 7.15 27.88
C ALA A 178 17.07 5.65 27.68
N LEU A 179 16.22 5.05 26.85
CA LEU A 179 16.30 3.63 26.53
C LEU A 179 17.31 3.42 25.40
N VAL A 180 18.36 2.64 25.67
CA VAL A 180 19.34 2.24 24.66
C VAL A 180 19.38 0.72 24.56
N ARG A 181 19.31 0.22 23.32
CA ARG A 181 19.52 -1.19 23.00
C ARG A 181 21.01 -1.47 22.87
N THR A 182 21.50 -2.44 23.63
CA THR A 182 22.85 -3.01 23.48
C THR A 182 22.72 -4.53 23.35
N GLY A 183 22.78 -5.01 22.10
CA GLY A 183 22.50 -6.41 21.79
C GLY A 183 21.06 -6.81 22.15
N LEU A 184 20.92 -7.77 23.07
CA LEU A 184 19.64 -8.33 23.54
C LEU A 184 19.12 -7.65 24.82
N THR A 185 19.75 -6.56 25.26
CA THR A 185 19.36 -5.85 26.47
C THR A 185 18.98 -4.41 26.14
N ILE A 186 17.83 -3.98 26.65
CA ILE A 186 17.46 -2.56 26.72
C ILE A 186 17.83 -2.09 28.12
N ALA A 187 18.75 -1.14 28.18
CA ALA A 187 19.18 -0.52 29.42
C ALA A 187 18.74 0.94 29.48
N GLY A 188 18.41 1.41 30.68
CA GLY A 188 18.31 2.83 30.94
C GLY A 188 19.72 3.39 31.00
N ILE A 189 20.09 4.24 30.04
CA ILE A 189 21.25 5.12 30.22
C ILE A 189 20.76 6.42 30.86
N PRO A 190 21.56 7.07 31.72
CA PRO A 190 21.27 8.44 32.10
C PRO A 190 21.12 9.24 30.79
N THR A 191 19.95 9.86 30.57
CA THR A 191 19.89 10.94 29.58
C THR A 191 21.03 11.89 29.91
N PRO A 192 21.78 12.43 28.94
CA PRO A 192 22.69 13.53 29.19
C PRO A 192 21.89 14.64 29.89
N ALA A 193 21.92 14.62 31.21
CA ALA A 193 21.25 15.60 32.02
C ALA A 193 21.89 16.92 31.61
N ASN A 194 21.07 17.94 31.41
CA ASN A 194 21.45 19.32 31.09
C ASN A 194 21.31 19.76 29.63
N GLN A 195 20.70 19.01 28.72
CA GLN A 195 20.31 19.56 27.41
C GLN A 195 18.83 19.95 27.32
N LEU A 196 17.96 19.28 28.08
CA LEU A 196 16.55 19.63 28.20
C LEU A 196 16.24 19.97 29.67
N GLY A 197 15.59 21.11 29.89
CA GLY A 197 14.97 21.52 31.14
C GLY A 197 13.44 21.56 31.02
N GLY A 198 12.76 22.01 32.08
CA GLY A 198 11.30 22.08 32.12
C GLY A 198 10.61 20.75 32.44
N THR A 199 9.29 20.72 32.29
CA THR A 199 8.44 19.55 32.54
C THR A 199 7.78 19.10 31.23
N TRP A 200 7.64 17.79 31.02
CA TRP A 200 6.80 17.25 29.96
C TRP A 200 5.36 17.81 30.07
N ALA A 201 4.66 18.21 29.00
CA ALA A 201 4.98 18.04 27.57
C ALA A 201 5.75 19.21 26.91
N ASN A 202 6.27 20.16 27.70
CA ASN A 202 6.91 21.37 27.19
C ASN A 202 8.38 21.47 27.65
N PRO A 203 9.27 20.59 27.15
CA PRO A 203 10.69 20.70 27.48
C PRO A 203 11.29 21.97 26.88
N THR A 204 12.19 22.63 27.62
CA THR A 204 13.03 23.72 27.11
C THR A 204 14.41 23.19 26.81
N VAL A 205 15.05 23.63 25.73
CA VAL A 205 16.46 23.29 25.49
C VAL A 205 17.32 24.20 26.38
N VAL A 206 18.13 23.63 27.26
CA VAL A 206 18.99 24.36 28.21
C VAL A 206 20.48 24.17 27.93
N GLY A 207 20.84 23.33 26.96
CA GLY A 207 22.24 23.12 26.56
C GLY A 207 22.42 22.39 25.23
N ILE A 208 23.61 22.52 24.64
CA ILE A 208 24.03 21.85 23.39
C ILE A 208 25.39 21.17 23.65
N THR A 209 25.56 19.92 23.22
CA THR A 209 26.86 19.22 23.26
C THR A 209 27.50 19.24 21.88
N GLU A 210 28.75 19.68 21.83
CA GLU A 210 29.59 19.58 20.64
C GLU A 210 30.53 18.38 20.75
N THR A 211 30.88 17.76 19.61
CA THR A 211 31.75 16.57 19.56
C THR A 211 33.25 16.89 19.62
N SER A 212 33.65 18.15 19.46
CA SER A 212 35.06 18.57 19.34
C SER A 212 35.47 19.75 20.25
N GLY A 213 34.69 20.05 21.30
CA GLY A 213 34.91 21.18 22.23
C GLY A 213 34.48 20.87 23.67
N PRO A 214 34.34 21.89 24.55
CA PRO A 214 33.70 21.72 25.86
C PRO A 214 32.39 20.98 25.66
N SER A 215 32.25 19.82 26.29
CA SER A 215 31.23 18.82 25.96
C SER A 215 29.80 19.24 26.31
N ALA A 216 29.61 20.41 26.93
CA ALA A 216 28.30 20.99 27.17
C ALA A 216 28.39 22.52 27.12
N LEU A 217 27.66 23.13 26.20
CA LEU A 217 27.43 24.56 26.14
C LEU A 217 26.07 24.87 26.76
N GLY A 218 26.04 25.62 27.86
CA GLY A 218 24.77 26.09 28.43
C GLY A 218 24.11 27.12 27.52
N ILE A 219 22.80 27.04 27.34
CA ILE A 219 22.03 28.08 26.62
C ILE A 219 21.75 29.23 27.60
N GLY A 220 22.33 30.39 27.33
CA GLY A 220 22.05 31.64 28.05
C GLY A 220 20.80 32.34 27.53
N ALA A 221 20.62 33.61 27.90
CA ALA A 221 19.52 34.42 27.36
C ALA A 221 19.71 34.62 25.84
N ILE A 222 18.67 34.32 25.07
CA ILE A 222 18.58 34.58 23.62
C ILE A 222 17.27 35.34 23.42
N ALA A 223 17.35 36.60 22.99
CA ALA A 223 16.16 37.35 22.62
C ALA A 223 15.69 36.97 21.21
N ASP A 224 14.42 37.22 20.90
CA ASP A 224 13.92 37.05 19.54
C ASP A 224 14.68 37.98 18.58
N GLY A 225 15.14 37.43 17.46
CA GLY A 225 15.98 38.12 16.47
C GLY A 225 17.49 38.14 16.74
N ASP A 226 17.97 37.59 17.87
CA ASP A 226 19.41 37.44 18.11
C ASP A 226 20.03 36.33 17.22
N MET A 227 21.30 36.52 16.84
CA MET A 227 22.13 35.45 16.32
C MET A 227 22.75 34.65 17.47
N LEU A 228 22.98 33.35 17.25
CA LEU A 228 23.66 32.51 18.24
C LEU A 228 25.16 32.79 18.23
N LEU A 229 25.70 33.25 19.37
CA LEU A 229 27.13 33.43 19.58
C LEU A 229 27.62 32.43 20.63
N ARG A 230 28.73 31.76 20.32
CA ARG A 230 29.48 31.01 21.32
C ARG A 230 30.33 31.96 22.16
N SER A 231 30.07 31.97 23.46
CA SER A 231 30.84 32.72 24.45
C SER A 231 31.36 31.76 25.53
N GLY A 232 32.59 31.28 25.35
CA GLY A 232 33.22 30.32 26.25
C GLY A 232 32.41 29.01 26.36
N PRO A 233 31.97 28.60 27.57
CA PRO A 233 31.14 27.40 27.79
C PRO A 233 29.63 27.66 27.61
N THR A 234 29.23 28.76 26.98
CA THR A 234 27.81 29.12 26.78
C THR A 234 27.50 29.50 25.34
N VAL A 235 26.27 29.25 24.91
CA VAL A 235 25.67 29.86 23.72
C VAL A 235 24.75 30.97 24.20
N ILE A 236 24.98 32.20 23.75
CA ILE A 236 24.19 33.38 24.11
C ILE A 236 23.59 34.01 22.86
N GLY A 237 22.52 34.79 23.02
CA GLY A 237 22.04 35.67 21.97
C GLY A 237 22.97 36.85 21.79
N GLN A 238 23.28 37.19 20.53
CA GLN A 238 23.94 38.42 20.16
C GLN A 238 23.09 39.13 19.12
N ALA A 239 22.68 40.36 19.41
CA ALA A 239 22.01 41.20 18.43
C ALA A 239 22.85 41.28 17.15
N PRO A 240 22.26 41.13 15.95
CA PRO A 240 22.99 41.24 14.70
C PRO A 240 23.64 42.62 14.65
N SER A 241 24.96 42.63 14.75
CA SER A 241 25.73 43.86 14.55
C SER A 241 25.69 44.17 13.05
N ASN A 242 25.56 45.46 12.70
CA ASN A 242 25.59 45.95 11.32
C ASN A 242 27.00 45.79 10.67
N HIS A 243 27.63 44.62 10.78
CA HIS A 243 28.93 44.28 10.23
C HIS A 243 28.85 43.93 8.74
N LEU A 244 28.25 44.82 7.94
CA LEU A 244 28.52 44.85 6.49
C LEU A 244 29.90 45.45 6.15
N SER A 245 30.74 45.78 7.14
CA SER A 245 32.13 46.17 6.92
C SER A 245 33.05 44.94 6.83
N ASN A 246 32.86 44.07 5.85
CA ASN A 246 33.90 43.12 5.48
C ASN A 246 34.37 43.40 4.06
N SER A 247 35.66 43.70 3.97
CA SER A 247 36.49 43.61 2.78
C SER A 247 36.64 42.13 2.44
N TRP A 248 35.86 41.63 1.48
CA TRP A 248 36.00 40.25 0.99
C TRP A 248 36.96 40.23 -0.20
N SER A 249 38.14 39.61 -0.02
CA SER A 249 39.02 39.24 -1.14
C SER A 249 38.33 38.17 -2.00
N SER A 250 38.41 38.35 -3.30
CA SER A 250 37.51 37.85 -4.33
C SER A 250 37.58 36.35 -4.69
N THR A 251 37.74 35.43 -3.74
CA THR A 251 37.92 34.00 -4.10
C THR A 251 37.03 32.98 -3.42
N ASP A 252 36.16 33.34 -2.47
CA ASP A 252 35.19 32.38 -1.91
C ASP A 252 33.75 32.82 -2.17
N VAL A 253 33.11 32.15 -3.13
CA VAL A 253 31.66 32.23 -3.34
C VAL A 253 30.99 31.37 -2.28
N VAL A 254 30.62 32.00 -1.16
CA VAL A 254 29.67 31.45 -0.20
C VAL A 254 28.28 31.93 -0.59
N GLY A 255 27.38 30.98 -0.86
CA GLY A 255 25.97 31.25 -1.14
C GLY A 255 25.35 32.08 -0.01
N LEU A 256 24.92 33.29 -0.35
CA LEU A 256 24.21 34.19 0.55
C LEU A 256 22.80 33.63 0.78
N LEU A 257 22.62 32.98 1.93
CA LEU A 257 21.30 32.68 2.49
C LEU A 257 20.77 33.97 3.13
N ASP A 258 19.77 34.59 2.50
CA ASP A 258 19.07 35.74 3.07
C ASP A 258 18.16 35.28 4.22
N LEU A 259 18.52 35.68 5.44
CA LEU A 259 17.83 35.34 6.69
C LEU A 259 16.72 36.33 7.06
N SER A 260 16.32 37.24 6.16
CA SER A 260 15.38 38.32 6.49
C SER A 260 13.91 37.91 6.67
N GLY A 261 13.55 36.62 6.56
CA GLY A 261 12.20 36.14 6.90
C GLY A 261 11.06 36.66 5.99
N THR A 262 11.34 37.60 5.10
CA THR A 262 10.50 37.88 3.95
C THR A 262 10.73 36.79 2.94
N SER A 263 9.71 35.97 2.73
CA SER A 263 9.64 35.07 1.58
C SER A 263 9.83 35.94 0.33
N LEU A 264 11.06 35.99 -0.18
CA LEU A 264 11.29 36.28 -1.57
C LEU A 264 10.58 35.15 -2.29
N THR A 265 9.36 35.43 -2.74
CA THR A 265 8.73 34.64 -3.79
C THR A 265 9.74 34.65 -4.92
N TYR A 266 10.56 33.61 -4.97
CA TYR A 266 11.33 33.24 -6.14
C TYR A 266 10.25 32.89 -7.15
N GLY A 267 9.72 33.91 -7.82
CA GLY A 267 9.19 33.74 -9.15
C GLY A 267 10.34 33.07 -9.88
N ILE A 268 10.12 31.81 -10.26
CA ILE A 268 11.05 31.02 -11.04
C ILE A 268 11.55 31.96 -12.13
N ILE A 269 12.79 32.41 -12.00
CA ILE A 269 13.43 33.24 -13.00
C ILE A 269 13.65 32.25 -14.14
N ASN A 270 12.68 32.18 -15.04
CA ASN A 270 12.84 31.46 -16.28
C ASN A 270 14.03 32.11 -16.99
N ASP A 271 14.89 31.27 -17.57
CA ASP A 271 16.03 31.71 -18.37
C ASP A 271 15.58 32.82 -19.33
N GLY A 272 16.01 34.06 -19.08
CA GLY A 272 15.68 35.21 -19.92
C GLY A 272 15.42 36.52 -19.19
N ASP A 273 15.08 36.53 -17.90
CA ASP A 273 14.83 37.80 -17.19
C ASP A 273 16.10 38.39 -16.56
N GLU A 274 16.53 39.53 -17.11
CA GLU A 274 17.68 40.29 -16.66
C GLU A 274 17.36 41.02 -15.35
N LEU A 275 17.98 40.59 -14.25
CA LEU A 275 17.89 41.27 -12.96
C LEU A 275 18.64 42.60 -13.05
N VAL A 276 17.95 43.68 -13.41
CA VAL A 276 18.51 45.04 -13.47
C VAL A 276 18.79 45.53 -12.05
N ARG A 277 19.97 45.19 -11.51
CA ARG A 277 20.58 45.96 -10.42
C ARG A 277 21.39 47.08 -11.06
N SER A 278 20.79 48.28 -11.04
CA SER A 278 21.38 49.54 -11.49
C SER A 278 22.83 49.69 -10.99
N GLY A 279 23.79 49.58 -11.91
CA GLY A 279 25.18 50.04 -11.70
C GLY A 279 26.30 49.11 -12.15
N VAL A 280 26.03 47.83 -12.47
CA VAL A 280 27.08 46.91 -12.95
C VAL A 280 26.62 46.24 -14.24
N THR A 281 27.22 46.64 -15.36
CA THR A 281 27.10 45.92 -16.63
C THR A 281 27.84 44.60 -16.51
N VAL A 282 27.19 43.60 -15.92
CA VAL A 282 27.64 42.22 -16.07
C VAL A 282 27.25 41.81 -17.47
N VAL A 283 28.21 41.76 -18.39
CA VAL A 283 28.05 41.11 -19.69
C VAL A 283 27.94 39.61 -19.41
N GLY A 284 26.74 39.20 -19.00
CA GLY A 284 26.35 37.81 -18.89
C GLY A 284 26.26 37.26 -20.30
N VAL A 285 27.34 36.64 -20.77
CA VAL A 285 27.29 35.80 -21.96
C VAL A 285 26.44 34.60 -21.57
N ALA A 286 25.12 34.70 -21.77
CA ALA A 286 24.23 33.55 -21.70
C ALA A 286 24.80 32.55 -22.71
N ARG A 287 25.50 31.52 -22.22
CA ARG A 287 25.87 30.36 -23.03
C ARG A 287 24.60 29.55 -23.23
N ASN A 288 23.66 30.08 -23.99
CA ASN A 288 22.72 29.25 -24.70
C ASN A 288 23.57 28.47 -25.69
N ILE A 289 24.04 27.28 -25.29
CA ILE A 289 24.86 26.39 -26.13
C ILE A 289 24.09 26.05 -27.43
N TYR A 290 22.77 26.20 -27.40
CA TYR A 290 21.88 26.03 -28.53
C TYR A 290 21.23 27.37 -28.89
N GLY A 291 21.33 27.76 -30.15
CA GLY A 291 20.65 28.93 -30.70
C GLY A 291 19.13 28.77 -30.70
N THR A 292 18.42 29.85 -31.01
CA THR A 292 16.95 29.89 -31.03
C THR A 292 16.31 29.14 -32.21
N GLU A 293 17.11 28.70 -33.18
CA GLU A 293 16.64 27.96 -34.36
C GLU A 293 16.59 26.46 -34.06
N ARG A 294 15.38 25.93 -33.97
CA ARG A 294 15.09 24.52 -33.70
C ARG A 294 13.86 24.09 -34.48
N VAL A 295 13.99 23.02 -35.26
CA VAL A 295 12.87 22.30 -35.89
C VAL A 295 12.97 20.81 -35.60
N TYR A 296 11.84 20.12 -35.53
CA TYR A 296 11.81 18.68 -35.34
C TYR A 296 10.64 18.03 -36.08
N ALA A 297 10.76 16.74 -36.34
CA ALA A 297 9.68 15.89 -36.83
C ALA A 297 9.70 14.56 -36.07
N GLU A 298 8.54 13.93 -35.95
CA GLU A 298 8.39 12.63 -35.28
C GLU A 298 7.42 11.71 -36.01
N ALA A 299 7.63 10.40 -35.89
CA ALA A 299 6.77 9.34 -36.38
C ALA A 299 6.70 8.21 -35.35
N LEU A 300 5.74 8.34 -34.43
CA LEU A 300 5.57 7.44 -33.28
C LEU A 300 5.13 6.02 -33.66
N PRO A 301 4.11 5.80 -34.53
CA PRO A 301 3.63 4.46 -34.84
C PRO A 301 4.73 3.59 -35.45
N PHE A 302 4.74 2.28 -35.18
CA PHE A 302 5.68 1.36 -35.80
C PHE A 302 5.39 1.21 -37.31
N SER A 303 6.45 1.25 -38.12
CA SER A 303 6.42 0.95 -39.56
C SER A 303 7.24 -0.30 -39.81
N THR A 304 6.82 -1.13 -40.75
CA THR A 304 7.48 -2.41 -41.03
C THR A 304 7.81 -2.56 -42.51
N THR A 305 8.84 -3.35 -42.83
CA THR A 305 9.21 -3.66 -44.21
C THR A 305 9.87 -5.03 -44.28
N THR A 306 9.71 -5.72 -45.42
CA THR A 306 10.50 -6.89 -45.79
C THR A 306 11.46 -6.60 -46.95
N SER A 307 11.58 -5.34 -47.35
CA SER A 307 12.40 -4.90 -48.46
C SER A 307 13.88 -4.85 -48.08
N ASN A 308 14.76 -5.15 -49.04
CA ASN A 308 16.19 -4.82 -49.00
C ASN A 308 16.52 -3.46 -49.62
N VAL A 309 15.50 -2.69 -49.98
CA VAL A 309 15.57 -1.30 -50.39
C VAL A 309 15.08 -0.44 -49.23
N PHE A 310 15.80 0.65 -48.94
CA PHE A 310 15.43 1.61 -47.90
C PHE A 310 14.02 2.15 -48.10
N VAL A 311 13.21 2.06 -47.04
CA VAL A 311 11.86 2.61 -46.95
C VAL A 311 11.89 3.83 -46.04
N LEU A 312 11.33 4.95 -46.52
CA LEU A 312 11.25 6.19 -45.75
C LEU A 312 10.41 5.98 -44.49
N LYS A 313 10.97 6.33 -43.32
CA LYS A 313 10.26 6.37 -42.04
C LYS A 313 9.76 7.77 -41.71
N LEU A 314 10.67 8.74 -41.77
CA LEU A 314 10.45 10.08 -41.26
C LEU A 314 11.22 11.08 -42.11
N SER A 315 10.61 12.23 -42.40
CA SER A 315 11.26 13.34 -43.09
C SER A 315 11.10 14.63 -42.29
N LEU A 316 12.17 15.42 -42.21
CA LEU A 316 12.24 16.73 -41.57
C LEU A 316 12.74 17.74 -42.58
N THR A 317 11.97 18.78 -42.88
CA THR A 317 12.38 19.88 -43.75
C THR A 317 12.56 21.16 -42.93
N HIS A 318 13.73 21.80 -43.03
CA HIS A 318 13.95 23.15 -42.51
C HIS A 318 13.86 24.16 -43.65
N ALA A 319 12.87 25.05 -43.62
CA ALA A 319 12.76 26.14 -44.58
C ALA A 319 13.77 27.23 -44.23
N ALA A 320 14.62 27.63 -45.19
CA ALA A 320 15.70 28.60 -45.06
C ALA A 320 16.67 28.31 -43.90
N VAL A 321 17.82 27.73 -44.21
CA VAL A 321 18.89 27.48 -43.21
C VAL A 321 19.93 28.60 -43.35
N ASP A 322 20.06 29.42 -42.33
CA ASP A 322 21.06 30.49 -42.29
C ASP A 322 22.48 29.90 -42.12
N PRO A 323 23.53 30.62 -42.57
CA PRO A 323 24.90 30.18 -42.34
C PRO A 323 25.20 29.96 -40.85
N GLY A 324 25.80 28.83 -40.51
CA GLY A 324 26.15 28.51 -39.12
C GLY A 324 26.44 27.04 -38.87
N SER A 325 26.75 26.72 -37.61
CA SER A 325 26.90 25.35 -37.13
C SER A 325 25.58 24.86 -36.55
N TYR A 326 25.24 23.61 -36.86
CA TYR A 326 24.00 22.96 -36.46
C TYR A 326 24.27 21.56 -35.94
N GLN A 327 23.37 21.04 -35.11
CA GLN A 327 23.29 19.65 -34.73
C GLN A 327 22.02 19.04 -35.33
N LEU A 328 22.19 17.99 -36.12
CA LEU A 328 21.10 17.07 -36.47
C LEU A 328 21.12 15.91 -35.48
N ARG A 329 20.09 15.81 -34.66
CA ARG A 329 19.89 14.76 -33.66
C ARG A 329 18.83 13.77 -34.14
N TRP A 330 18.98 12.52 -33.76
CA TRP A 330 18.02 11.47 -34.08
C TRP A 330 17.80 10.51 -32.92
N SER A 331 16.62 9.91 -32.89
CA SER A 331 16.32 8.74 -32.04
C SER A 331 15.26 7.88 -32.71
N TYR A 332 15.32 6.56 -32.53
CA TYR A 332 14.27 5.64 -32.94
C TYR A 332 14.31 4.34 -32.13
N SER A 333 13.17 3.68 -32.05
CA SER A 333 13.05 2.29 -31.63
C SER A 333 13.07 1.39 -32.87
N TRP A 334 13.67 0.20 -32.79
CA TRP A 334 13.74 -0.73 -33.91
C TRP A 334 13.65 -2.19 -33.48
N ASN A 335 13.27 -3.06 -34.42
CA ASN A 335 13.32 -4.51 -34.27
C ASN A 335 13.56 -5.22 -35.61
N HIS A 336 14.01 -6.46 -35.55
CA HIS A 336 14.35 -7.24 -36.74
C HIS A 336 14.19 -8.73 -36.44
N ASN A 337 13.55 -9.45 -37.35
CA ASN A 337 13.19 -10.86 -37.18
C ASN A 337 14.15 -11.79 -37.93
N SER A 338 15.41 -11.80 -37.51
CA SER A 338 16.45 -12.64 -38.10
C SER A 338 17.67 -12.71 -37.20
N THR A 339 18.23 -13.91 -37.04
CA THR A 339 19.49 -14.17 -36.29
C THR A 339 20.73 -14.23 -37.19
N GLY A 340 20.61 -13.83 -38.46
CA GLY A 340 21.68 -13.99 -39.45
C GLY A 340 21.74 -12.88 -40.51
N ASN A 341 21.01 -11.78 -40.31
CA ASN A 341 20.94 -10.64 -41.22
C ASN A 341 20.80 -9.35 -40.39
N ASP A 342 21.15 -8.22 -40.99
CA ASP A 342 21.22 -6.94 -40.30
C ASP A 342 19.93 -6.14 -40.50
N PHE A 343 19.57 -5.42 -39.44
CA PHE A 343 18.74 -4.24 -39.58
C PHE A 343 19.61 -3.09 -40.05
N ASN A 344 19.15 -2.36 -41.07
CA ASN A 344 19.85 -1.18 -41.55
C ASN A 344 18.96 0.05 -41.41
N ALA A 345 19.50 1.13 -40.88
CA ALA A 345 18.88 2.45 -40.90
C ALA A 345 19.88 3.49 -41.37
N GLN A 346 19.39 4.51 -42.09
CA GLN A 346 20.23 5.61 -42.55
C GLN A 346 19.52 6.94 -42.43
N ILE A 347 20.30 7.99 -42.23
CA ILE A 347 19.86 9.38 -42.36
C ILE A 347 20.55 10.00 -43.56
N GLN A 348 19.76 10.60 -44.45
CA GLN A 348 20.26 11.34 -45.62
C GLN A 348 19.77 12.78 -45.60
N ASN A 349 20.51 13.70 -46.23
CA ASN A 349 20.04 15.06 -46.52
C ASN A 349 19.35 15.15 -47.90
N GLY A 350 18.96 16.35 -48.31
CA GLY A 350 18.21 16.58 -49.56
C GLY A 350 19.01 16.26 -50.83
N SER A 351 20.35 16.20 -50.74
CA SER A 351 21.23 15.77 -51.84
C SER A 351 21.46 14.26 -51.90
N GLY A 352 20.88 13.48 -50.98
CA GLY A 352 21.07 12.03 -50.88
C GLY A 352 22.38 11.63 -50.19
N THR A 353 23.12 12.57 -49.61
CA THR A 353 24.34 12.28 -48.85
C THR A 353 23.96 11.56 -47.56
N VAL A 354 24.57 10.40 -47.30
CA VAL A 354 24.38 9.65 -46.05
C VAL A 354 25.16 10.36 -44.94
N LEU A 355 24.43 10.79 -43.91
CA LEU A 355 24.96 11.48 -42.74
C LEU A 355 25.17 10.53 -41.56
N MET A 356 24.35 9.49 -41.46
CA MET A 356 24.46 8.42 -40.47
C MET A 356 24.04 7.11 -41.13
N ASP A 357 24.75 6.04 -40.80
CA ASP A 357 24.42 4.68 -41.20
C ASP A 357 24.51 3.76 -39.97
N HIS A 358 23.50 2.92 -39.78
CA HIS A 358 23.36 2.02 -38.65
C HIS A 358 23.16 0.61 -39.18
N PHE A 359 24.00 -0.31 -38.73
CA PHE A 359 23.96 -1.73 -39.06
C PHE A 359 24.09 -2.53 -37.78
N GLU A 360 23.04 -3.24 -37.41
CA GLU A 360 23.10 -4.10 -36.23
C GLU A 360 22.29 -5.39 -36.46
N GLU A 361 22.87 -6.49 -36.00
CA GLU A 361 22.29 -7.82 -36.05
C GLU A 361 21.75 -8.18 -34.66
N PRO A 362 20.46 -8.01 -34.38
CA PRO A 362 19.91 -8.55 -33.16
C PRO A 362 19.94 -10.07 -33.27
N LYS A 363 20.58 -10.74 -32.31
CA LYS A 363 20.69 -12.21 -32.27
C LYS A 363 19.38 -12.88 -31.83
N ASP A 364 18.25 -12.45 -32.39
CA ASP A 364 16.92 -13.00 -32.08
C ASP A 364 16.01 -13.06 -33.32
N ALA A 365 15.15 -14.09 -33.34
CA ALA A 365 14.10 -14.27 -34.33
C ALA A 365 12.87 -14.93 -33.70
N GLY A 366 11.69 -14.57 -34.21
CA GLY A 366 10.39 -15.05 -33.74
C GLY A 366 9.78 -14.19 -32.62
N GLY A 367 8.44 -14.13 -32.59
CA GLY A 367 7.67 -13.32 -31.64
C GLY A 367 6.38 -12.76 -32.26
N GLY A 368 5.60 -12.05 -31.45
CA GLY A 368 4.32 -11.44 -31.83
C GLY A 368 4.38 -9.91 -32.00
N GLY A 369 5.55 -9.29 -31.80
CA GLY A 369 5.72 -7.85 -31.89
C GLY A 369 5.70 -7.31 -33.33
N PRO A 370 5.66 -5.98 -33.52
CA PRO A 370 5.41 -5.34 -34.81
C PRO A 370 6.36 -5.75 -35.95
N GLY A 371 7.59 -6.18 -35.64
CA GLY A 371 8.58 -6.61 -36.63
C GLY A 371 8.77 -8.12 -36.68
N GLY A 372 7.86 -8.91 -36.11
CA GLY A 372 7.97 -10.38 -36.05
C GLY A 372 8.83 -10.91 -34.91
N THR A 373 9.35 -10.03 -34.05
CA THR A 373 9.99 -10.34 -32.77
C THR A 373 9.40 -9.45 -31.67
N ASN A 374 9.47 -9.92 -30.41
CA ASN A 374 9.09 -9.13 -29.23
C ASN A 374 10.23 -8.23 -28.72
N GLN A 375 11.45 -8.34 -29.27
CA GLN A 375 12.55 -7.44 -28.92
C GLN A 375 12.35 -6.07 -29.56
N ILE A 376 12.56 -5.02 -28.78
CA ILE A 376 12.58 -3.63 -29.25
C ILE A 376 13.85 -2.99 -28.69
N MET A 377 14.72 -2.56 -29.58
CA MET A 377 15.96 -1.85 -29.26
C MET A 377 15.78 -0.35 -29.52
N ARG A 378 16.64 0.48 -28.93
CA ARG A 378 16.61 1.93 -29.09
C ARG A 378 17.98 2.43 -29.52
N GLU A 379 17.97 3.34 -30.49
CA GLU A 379 19.18 3.97 -31.02
C GLU A 379 19.00 5.48 -31.05
N ALA A 380 20.04 6.24 -30.70
CA ALA A 380 20.02 7.69 -30.70
C ALA A 380 21.42 8.29 -30.88
N GLY A 381 21.52 9.44 -31.52
CA GLY A 381 22.78 10.11 -31.77
C GLY A 381 22.62 11.53 -32.31
N PHE A 382 23.75 12.16 -32.64
CA PHE A 382 23.77 13.45 -33.32
C PHE A 382 24.99 13.59 -34.25
N ILE A 383 24.87 14.48 -35.24
CA ILE A 383 25.97 14.91 -36.12
C ILE A 383 26.01 16.43 -36.17
N GLU A 384 27.21 16.99 -36.18
CA GLU A 384 27.43 18.41 -36.37
C GLU A 384 27.55 18.72 -37.87
N LEU A 385 26.79 19.72 -38.32
CA LEU A 385 26.71 20.14 -39.71
C LEU A 385 27.03 21.63 -39.80
N ASN A 386 27.87 22.01 -40.76
CA ASN A 386 28.15 23.41 -41.06
C ASN A 386 27.43 23.78 -42.35
N TYR A 387 26.51 24.73 -42.26
CA TYR A 387 25.72 25.19 -43.40
C TYR A 387 26.20 26.56 -43.89
N GLY A 388 26.19 26.72 -45.21
CA GLY A 388 26.02 28.04 -45.84
C GLY A 388 24.53 28.37 -45.97
N ALA A 389 24.21 29.56 -46.48
CA ALA A 389 22.82 29.95 -46.72
C ALA A 389 22.19 29.01 -47.76
N VAL A 390 21.16 28.27 -47.38
CA VAL A 390 20.37 27.43 -48.29
C VAL A 390 18.88 27.70 -48.13
N THR A 391 18.12 27.64 -49.22
CA THR A 391 16.68 27.95 -49.21
C THR A 391 15.85 26.89 -48.46
N ALA A 392 16.31 25.65 -48.43
CA ALA A 392 15.81 24.58 -47.57
C ALA A 392 16.79 23.41 -47.57
N ASP A 393 16.78 22.60 -46.52
CA ASP A 393 17.32 21.23 -46.56
C ASP A 393 16.28 20.26 -45.97
N THR A 394 16.34 19.00 -46.41
CA THR A 394 15.44 17.94 -45.97
C THR A 394 16.24 16.75 -45.51
N PHE A 395 15.99 16.30 -44.30
CA PHE A 395 16.57 15.10 -43.73
C PHE A 395 15.56 13.95 -43.81
N SER A 396 16.01 12.78 -44.22
CA SER A 396 15.19 11.57 -44.29
C SER A 396 15.82 10.45 -43.48
N LEU A 397 15.07 9.91 -42.52
CA LEU A 397 15.38 8.65 -41.84
C LEU A 397 14.67 7.51 -42.59
N SER A 398 15.43 6.51 -43.02
CA SER A 398 14.91 5.35 -43.75
C SER A 398 15.50 4.06 -43.18
N PHE A 399 14.81 2.94 -43.39
CA PHE A 399 15.27 1.63 -42.88
C PHE A 399 14.96 0.48 -43.85
N ARG A 400 15.70 -0.62 -43.72
CA ARG A 400 15.51 -1.86 -44.47
C ARG A 400 16.02 -3.08 -43.69
N SER A 401 15.79 -4.26 -44.25
CA SER A 401 16.61 -5.44 -43.94
C SER A 401 17.82 -5.48 -44.88
N SER A 402 18.95 -6.06 -44.45
CA SER A 402 20.07 -6.32 -45.37
C SER A 402 19.73 -7.35 -46.45
N VAL A 403 18.72 -8.20 -46.22
CA VAL A 403 18.21 -9.23 -47.16
C VAL A 403 16.69 -9.13 -47.33
N ALA A 404 16.21 -9.32 -48.57
CA ALA A 404 14.78 -9.25 -48.88
C ALA A 404 14.01 -10.43 -48.25
N GLY A 405 12.78 -10.17 -47.83
CA GLY A 405 11.89 -11.16 -47.20
C GLY A 405 11.98 -11.22 -45.68
N VAL A 406 13.00 -10.61 -45.06
CA VAL A 406 13.14 -10.55 -43.59
C VAL A 406 12.43 -9.31 -43.05
N LEU A 407 11.58 -9.50 -42.04
CA LEU A 407 10.78 -8.43 -41.45
C LEU A 407 11.63 -7.56 -40.53
N SER A 408 11.69 -6.26 -40.83
CA SER A 408 12.26 -5.20 -40.00
C SER A 408 11.17 -4.23 -39.59
N GLY A 409 11.31 -3.60 -38.43
CA GLY A 409 10.44 -2.52 -38.01
C GLY A 409 11.17 -1.36 -37.33
N MET A 410 10.57 -0.17 -37.44
CA MET A 410 11.04 1.06 -36.80
C MET A 410 9.85 1.87 -36.25
N GLY A 411 9.95 2.35 -35.02
CA GLY A 411 8.96 3.18 -34.33
C GLY A 411 9.62 4.28 -33.50
N ASP A 412 8.82 5.09 -32.81
CA ASP A 412 9.30 6.19 -31.93
C ASP A 412 10.37 7.07 -32.59
N ALA A 413 10.29 7.26 -33.90
CA ALA A 413 11.32 7.92 -34.69
C ALA A 413 11.22 9.43 -34.52
N ARG A 414 12.36 10.11 -34.32
CA ARG A 414 12.46 11.56 -34.19
C ARG A 414 13.72 12.06 -34.88
N LEU A 415 13.58 13.19 -35.59
CA LEU A 415 14.68 14.01 -36.10
C LEU A 415 14.55 15.40 -35.51
N GLU A 416 15.65 16.00 -35.11
CA GLU A 416 15.70 17.36 -34.58
C GLU A 416 16.93 18.09 -35.12
N PHE A 417 16.73 19.29 -35.66
CA PHE A 417 17.77 20.12 -36.25
C PHE A 417 17.86 21.43 -35.47
N VAL A 418 19.00 21.68 -34.84
CA VAL A 418 19.21 22.77 -33.87
C VAL A 418 20.45 23.57 -34.22
N ARG A 419 20.38 24.90 -34.25
CA ARG A 419 21.56 25.75 -34.40
C ARG A 419 22.41 25.71 -33.13
N VAL A 420 23.73 25.62 -33.28
CA VAL A 420 24.71 25.71 -32.18
C VAL A 420 25.25 27.14 -32.18
N ALA A 421 25.25 27.78 -31.01
CA ALA A 421 25.62 29.20 -30.85
C ALA A 421 27.13 29.45 -30.92
#